data_AF-A0A8H8BX51-F1
#
_entry.id   AF-A0A8H8BX51-F1
#
_cell.length_a   1.000
_cell.length_b   1.000
_cell.length_c   1.000
_cell.angle_alpha   90.00
_cell.angle_beta   90.00
_cell.angle_gamma   90.00
#
_symmetry.space_group_name_H-M   'P 1'
#
loop_
_entity.id
_entity.type
_entity.pdbx_description
1 polymer ?
#
loop_
_entity_poly.entity_id
_entity_poly.type
_entity_poly.pdbx_seq_one_letter_code
_entity_poly.pdbx_strand_id
1 'polypeptide(L)'
;MAQISESEQYFGGMKVIYYTPRSFKEKQVKASLNECIDLKLKFRHLLCGFDLVGHEEIGNELRHFVPEFLNFRRKCDAQKLDLPFLFHCGETLEVGDKVDGNLFDAVLLNSKRIGHGYAITRHPVIMKKFKEKGIAIESCPISNEILGLTPNIAGHHLPILLANNVPCTINSDNATFY
;
A
#
# COMPACT_ATOMS: atom_id res chain seq x y z
N MET A 1 17.60 10.54 10.35
CA MET A 1 17.92 10.18 11.74
C MET A 1 19.03 11.05 12.32
N ALA A 2 20.20 11.19 11.67
CA ALA A 2 21.29 12.05 12.19
C ALA A 2 20.89 13.53 12.45
N GLN A 3 20.10 14.14 11.56
CA GLN A 3 19.61 15.53 11.76
C GLN A 3 18.58 15.70 12.89
N ILE A 4 17.93 14.62 13.34
CA ILE A 4 16.87 14.65 14.37
C ILE A 4 17.50 14.67 15.77
N SER A 5 18.63 13.97 15.95
CA SER A 5 19.36 13.95 17.22
C SER A 5 20.13 15.24 17.51
N GLU A 6 20.56 15.96 16.47
CA GLU A 6 21.33 17.21 16.62
C GLU A 6 20.47 18.43 16.95
N SER A 7 19.15 18.39 16.68
CA SER A 7 18.22 19.51 16.88
C SER A 7 17.35 19.41 18.15
N GLU A 8 17.58 18.42 19.03
CA GLU A 8 16.69 18.05 20.15
C GLU A 8 15.22 17.81 19.72
N GLN A 9 14.99 17.54 18.44
CA GLN A 9 13.66 17.48 17.86
C GLN A 9 13.24 16.00 17.76
N TYR A 10 12.39 15.54 18.68
CA TYR A 10 12.00 14.11 18.75
C TYR A 10 11.01 13.66 17.67
N PHE A 11 10.45 14.58 16.90
CA PHE A 11 9.43 14.32 15.90
C PHE A 11 9.96 14.55 14.48
N GLY A 12 10.02 13.48 13.68
CA GLY A 12 10.52 13.50 12.31
C GLY A 12 9.55 14.11 11.27
N GLY A 13 8.34 14.49 11.69
CA GLY A 13 7.31 15.06 10.83
C GLY A 13 6.21 14.09 10.43
N MET A 14 5.27 14.58 9.63
CA MET A 14 4.12 13.83 9.12
C MET A 14 3.99 13.99 7.61
N LYS A 15 3.53 12.94 6.95
CA LYS A 15 3.09 12.94 5.54
C LYS A 15 1.67 12.38 5.47
N VAL A 16 0.99 12.66 4.37
CA VAL A 16 -0.38 12.20 4.12
C VAL A 16 -0.40 11.34 2.85
N ILE A 17 -1.00 10.16 2.98
CA ILE A 17 -1.39 9.33 1.85
C ILE A 17 -2.86 9.62 1.60
N TYR A 18 -3.19 10.09 0.40
CA TYR A 18 -4.60 10.29 0.02
C TYR A 18 -5.16 8.92 -0.35
N TYR A 19 -6.36 8.57 0.11
CA TYR A 19 -6.97 7.29 -0.26
C TYR A 19 -8.41 7.47 -0.76
N THR A 20 -8.90 6.46 -1.48
CA THR A 20 -10.33 6.34 -1.78
C THR A 20 -10.84 4.92 -1.48
N PRO A 21 -12.12 4.74 -1.12
CA PRO A 21 -12.70 3.42 -0.93
C PRO A 21 -12.74 2.61 -2.22
N ARG A 22 -12.36 1.33 -2.17
CA ARG A 22 -12.47 0.39 -3.31
C ARG A 22 -13.90 0.02 -3.70
N SER A 23 -14.89 0.37 -2.88
CA SER A 23 -16.32 0.22 -3.21
C SER A 23 -16.84 1.27 -4.19
N PHE A 24 -16.04 2.30 -4.49
CA PHE A 24 -16.40 3.36 -5.42
C PHE A 24 -16.44 2.88 -6.87
N LYS A 25 -17.26 3.54 -7.68
CA LYS A 25 -17.27 3.35 -9.14
C LYS A 25 -16.11 4.09 -9.79
N GLU A 26 -15.77 3.74 -11.02
CA GLU A 26 -14.65 4.26 -11.80
C GLU A 26 -14.70 5.80 -11.90
N LYS A 27 -15.90 6.37 -12.10
CA LYS A 27 -16.08 7.84 -12.13
C LYS A 27 -15.70 8.51 -10.81
N GLN A 28 -16.00 7.88 -9.68
CA GLN A 28 -15.68 8.40 -8.35
C GLN A 28 -14.18 8.24 -8.06
N VAL A 29 -13.60 7.07 -8.36
CA VAL A 29 -12.14 6.85 -8.23
C VAL A 29 -11.36 7.84 -9.11
N LYS A 30 -11.81 8.06 -10.36
CA LYS A 30 -11.23 9.08 -11.24
C LYS A 30 -11.31 10.49 -10.65
N ALA A 31 -12.41 10.85 -10.00
CA ALA A 31 -12.56 12.14 -9.35
C ALA A 31 -11.57 12.27 -8.18
N SER A 32 -11.48 11.26 -7.31
CA SER A 32 -10.55 11.19 -6.18
C SER A 32 -9.07 11.25 -6.63
N LEU A 33 -8.72 10.59 -7.73
CA LEU A 33 -7.38 10.66 -8.31
C LEU A 33 -7.04 12.07 -8.81
N ASN A 34 -8.00 12.78 -9.42
CA ASN A 34 -7.79 14.18 -9.82
C ASN A 34 -7.65 15.09 -8.59
N GLU A 35 -8.50 14.91 -7.58
CA GLU A 35 -8.41 15.66 -6.32
C GLU A 35 -7.06 15.41 -5.63
N CYS A 36 -6.56 14.18 -5.63
CA CYS A 36 -5.24 13.85 -5.10
C CYS A 36 -4.11 14.63 -5.80
N ILE A 37 -4.19 14.80 -7.14
CA ILE A 37 -3.25 15.64 -7.91
C ILE A 37 -3.38 17.11 -7.48
N ASP A 38 -4.60 17.64 -7.41
CA ASP A 38 -4.85 19.03 -7.03
C ASP A 38 -4.33 19.34 -5.62
N LEU A 39 -4.55 18.42 -4.68
CA LEU A 39 -4.01 18.51 -3.33
C LEU A 39 -2.49 18.37 -3.31
N LYS A 40 -1.89 17.51 -4.15
CA LYS A 40 -0.43 17.41 -4.25
C LYS A 40 0.17 18.70 -4.77
N LEU A 41 -0.48 19.39 -5.71
CA LEU A 41 -0.04 20.69 -6.19
C LEU A 41 -0.10 21.76 -5.09
N LYS A 42 -1.16 21.75 -4.27
CA LYS A 42 -1.34 22.70 -3.16
C LYS A 42 -0.43 22.43 -1.96
N PHE A 43 -0.22 21.15 -1.64
CA PHE A 43 0.50 20.69 -0.44
C PHE A 43 1.65 19.75 -0.82
N ARG A 44 2.55 20.21 -1.70
CA ARG A 44 3.62 19.38 -2.31
C ARG A 44 4.47 18.59 -1.33
N HIS A 45 4.75 19.17 -0.17
CA HIS A 45 5.56 18.55 0.86
C HIS A 45 4.78 17.60 1.75
N LEU A 46 3.44 17.70 1.84
CA LEU A 46 2.65 16.90 2.76
C LEU A 46 2.18 15.60 2.10
N LEU A 47 1.63 15.67 0.88
CA LEU A 47 1.09 14.49 0.20
C LEU A 47 2.21 13.63 -0.40
N CYS A 48 2.21 12.34 -0.06
CA CYS A 48 3.27 11.40 -0.43
C CYS A 48 2.81 10.19 -1.26
N GLY A 49 1.51 10.03 -1.51
CA GLY A 49 1.03 8.95 -2.37
C GLY A 49 -0.48 8.86 -2.45
N PHE A 50 -0.93 7.86 -3.20
CA PHE A 50 -2.33 7.48 -3.35
C PHE A 50 -2.54 6.01 -2.95
N ASP A 51 -3.66 5.71 -2.29
CA ASP A 51 -4.07 4.37 -1.88
C ASP A 51 -5.55 4.07 -2.22
N LEU A 52 -5.88 2.79 -2.35
CA LEU A 52 -7.21 2.23 -2.54
C LEU A 52 -7.55 1.29 -1.36
N VAL A 53 -8.36 1.76 -0.42
CA VAL A 53 -8.62 1.10 0.88
C VAL A 53 -10.02 0.50 0.97
N GLY A 54 -10.25 -0.30 2.00
CA GLY A 54 -11.54 -0.95 2.32
C GLY A 54 -11.48 -2.46 2.14
N HIS A 55 -12.52 -3.15 2.57
CA HIS A 55 -12.55 -4.61 2.63
C HIS A 55 -12.26 -5.25 1.26
N GLU A 56 -11.12 -5.93 1.16
CA GLU A 56 -10.53 -6.36 -0.11
C GLU A 56 -11.40 -7.38 -0.85
N GLU A 57 -11.99 -8.32 -0.12
CA GLU A 57 -12.74 -9.46 -0.66
C GLU A 57 -14.07 -9.05 -1.32
N ILE A 58 -14.79 -8.11 -0.71
CA ILE A 58 -16.09 -7.64 -1.23
C ILE A 58 -15.96 -6.42 -2.15
N GLY A 59 -14.81 -5.77 -2.16
CA GLY A 59 -14.54 -4.59 -2.99
C GLY A 59 -14.05 -4.91 -4.40
N ASN A 60 -13.75 -3.85 -5.14
CA ASN A 60 -13.14 -3.96 -6.46
C ASN A 60 -11.63 -4.19 -6.34
N GLU A 61 -11.11 -5.06 -7.21
CA GLU A 61 -9.68 -5.32 -7.41
C GLU A 61 -8.98 -4.12 -8.09
N LEU A 62 -7.66 -4.03 -7.97
CA LEU A 62 -6.87 -2.96 -8.58
C LEU A 62 -7.06 -2.93 -10.11
N ARG A 63 -7.12 -4.10 -10.76
CA ARG A 63 -7.30 -4.17 -12.22
C ARG A 63 -8.59 -3.55 -12.73
N HIS A 64 -9.62 -3.46 -11.89
CA HIS A 64 -10.89 -2.81 -12.24
C HIS A 64 -10.70 -1.32 -12.58
N PHE A 65 -9.69 -0.65 -11.99
CA PHE A 65 -9.41 0.78 -12.16
C PHE A 65 -8.12 1.08 -12.94
N VAL A 66 -7.59 0.11 -13.69
CA VAL A 66 -6.35 0.28 -14.47
C VAL A 66 -6.39 1.50 -15.41
N PRO A 67 -7.47 1.74 -16.18
CA PRO A 67 -7.54 2.94 -17.03
C PRO A 67 -7.38 4.25 -16.24
N GLU A 68 -7.99 4.33 -15.06
CA GLU A 68 -7.93 5.48 -14.16
C GLU A 68 -6.54 5.64 -13.57
N PHE A 69 -5.92 4.55 -13.09
CA PHE A 69 -4.57 4.56 -12.53
C PHE A 69 -3.50 4.93 -13.56
N LEU A 70 -3.59 4.38 -14.78
CA LEU A 70 -2.67 4.74 -15.87
C LEU A 70 -2.85 6.20 -16.30
N ASN A 71 -4.09 6.71 -16.32
CA ASN A 71 -4.34 8.12 -16.59
C ASN A 71 -3.79 9.02 -15.48
N PHE A 72 -3.95 8.65 -14.21
CA PHE A 72 -3.36 9.34 -13.07
C PHE A 72 -1.84 9.41 -13.15
N ARG A 73 -1.17 8.28 -13.45
CA ARG A 73 0.28 8.23 -13.65
C ARG A 73 0.74 9.16 -14.77
N ARG A 74 0.10 9.09 -15.94
CA ARG A 74 0.40 10.00 -17.06
C ARG A 74 0.28 11.48 -16.67
N LYS A 75 -0.75 11.85 -15.91
CA LYS A 75 -0.92 13.23 -15.42
C LYS A 75 0.14 13.64 -14.41
N CYS A 76 0.53 12.75 -13.50
CA CYS A 76 1.61 12.99 -12.55
C CYS A 76 2.95 13.19 -13.29
N ASP A 77 3.25 12.32 -14.26
CA ASP A 77 4.50 12.36 -15.02
C ASP A 77 4.58 13.65 -15.86
N ALA A 78 3.49 14.04 -16.54
CA ALA A 78 3.42 15.28 -17.31
C ALA A 78 3.67 16.54 -16.45
N GLN A 79 3.29 16.49 -15.18
CA GLN A 79 3.47 17.59 -14.21
C GLN A 79 4.69 17.41 -13.31
N LYS A 80 5.51 16.38 -13.55
CA LYS A 80 6.69 16.00 -12.75
C LYS A 80 6.36 15.89 -11.24
N LEU A 81 5.23 15.26 -10.93
CA LEU A 81 4.78 15.01 -9.56
C LEU A 81 5.30 13.67 -9.06
N ASP A 82 6.08 13.69 -7.98
CA ASP A 82 6.35 12.48 -7.20
C ASP A 82 5.14 12.15 -6.32
N LEU A 83 4.28 11.28 -6.86
CA LEU A 83 3.03 10.83 -6.24
C LEU A 83 2.79 9.35 -6.57
N PRO A 84 3.50 8.43 -5.90
CA PRO A 84 3.40 7.00 -6.15
C PRO A 84 2.11 6.39 -5.62
N PHE A 85 1.83 5.17 -6.06
CA PHE A 85 0.85 4.31 -5.40
C PHE A 85 1.45 3.63 -4.17
N LEU A 86 0.63 3.48 -3.14
CA LEU A 86 0.94 2.85 -1.85
C LEU A 86 -0.23 1.93 -1.49
N PHE A 87 -0.53 0.98 -2.37
CA PHE A 87 -1.78 0.23 -2.35
C PHE A 87 -1.92 -0.72 -1.15
N HIS A 88 -3.10 -0.73 -0.54
CA HIS A 88 -3.59 -1.84 0.29
C HIS A 88 -3.95 -3.02 -0.60
N CYS A 89 -3.19 -4.11 -0.50
CA CYS A 89 -3.56 -5.34 -1.20
C CYS A 89 -2.94 -6.63 -0.63
N GLY A 90 -3.56 -7.75 -1.00
CA GLY A 90 -3.14 -9.09 -0.59
C GLY A 90 -3.44 -9.40 0.88
N GLU A 91 -4.34 -8.66 1.53
CA GLU A 91 -4.81 -8.95 2.88
C GLU A 91 -5.89 -10.06 2.84
N THR A 92 -5.45 -11.29 2.59
CA THR A 92 -6.35 -12.44 2.55
C THR A 92 -5.65 -13.75 2.89
N LEU A 93 -6.46 -14.74 3.26
CA LEU A 93 -6.08 -16.14 3.41
C LEU A 93 -6.33 -16.97 2.15
N GLU A 94 -6.94 -16.41 1.12
CA GLU A 94 -7.18 -17.14 -0.13
C GLU A 94 -5.94 -17.11 -1.04
N VAL A 95 -5.84 -18.09 -1.94
CA VAL A 95 -4.75 -18.18 -2.92
C VAL A 95 -5.32 -18.48 -4.30
N GLY A 96 -4.91 -17.68 -5.29
CA GLY A 96 -5.33 -17.82 -6.68
C GLY A 96 -6.69 -17.16 -6.98
N ASP A 97 -7.09 -16.20 -6.16
CA ASP A 97 -8.35 -15.48 -6.32
C ASP A 97 -8.12 -14.05 -6.83
N LYS A 98 -9.15 -13.21 -6.80
CA LYS A 98 -9.03 -11.81 -7.24
C LYS A 98 -8.28 -10.93 -6.24
N VAL A 99 -8.24 -11.33 -4.96
CA VAL A 99 -7.76 -10.51 -3.85
C VAL A 99 -6.25 -10.58 -3.81
N ASP A 100 -5.68 -11.79 -3.78
CA ASP A 100 -4.22 -11.96 -3.83
C ASP A 100 -3.64 -11.59 -5.21
N GLY A 101 -4.44 -11.69 -6.27
CA GLY A 101 -4.13 -11.18 -7.61
C GLY A 101 -3.77 -9.68 -7.63
N ASN A 102 -4.24 -8.88 -6.67
CA ASN A 102 -3.86 -7.48 -6.54
C ASN A 102 -2.36 -7.28 -6.26
N LEU A 103 -1.66 -8.27 -5.70
CA LEU A 103 -0.20 -8.21 -5.51
C LEU A 103 0.54 -8.17 -6.85
N PHE A 104 0.05 -8.91 -7.84
CA PHE A 104 0.59 -8.89 -9.19
C PHE A 104 0.32 -7.53 -9.86
N ASP A 105 -0.92 -7.06 -9.78
CA ASP A 105 -1.32 -5.78 -10.36
C ASP A 105 -0.54 -4.60 -9.75
N ALA A 106 -0.27 -4.64 -8.44
CA ALA A 106 0.52 -3.61 -7.78
C ALA A 106 1.98 -3.54 -8.25
N VAL A 107 2.58 -4.68 -8.63
CA VAL A 107 3.92 -4.72 -9.25
C VAL A 107 3.89 -4.06 -10.63
N LEU A 108 2.86 -4.36 -11.43
CA LEU A 108 2.70 -3.80 -12.77
C LEU A 108 2.43 -2.29 -12.72
N LEU A 109 1.67 -1.83 -11.74
CA LEU A 109 1.37 -0.43 -11.49
C LEU A 109 2.54 0.33 -10.81
N ASN A 110 3.67 -0.34 -10.57
CA ASN A 110 4.86 0.22 -9.92
C ASN A 110 4.55 0.86 -8.56
N SER A 111 3.69 0.21 -7.77
CA SER A 111 3.46 0.59 -6.38
C SER A 111 4.79 0.63 -5.61
N LYS A 112 4.96 1.63 -4.74
CA LYS A 112 6.20 1.79 -3.96
C LYS A 112 6.18 1.02 -2.65
N ARG A 113 5.00 0.89 -2.06
CA ARG A 113 4.76 0.12 -0.84
C ARG A 113 3.41 -0.57 -0.94
N ILE A 114 3.23 -1.64 -0.18
CA ILE A 114 1.99 -2.39 -0.11
C ILE A 114 1.54 -2.47 1.33
N GLY A 115 0.33 -1.98 1.59
CA GLY A 115 -0.37 -2.20 2.84
C GLY A 115 -0.67 -3.68 2.99
N HIS A 116 -0.27 -4.26 4.13
CA HIS A 116 -0.48 -5.65 4.53
C HIS A 116 0.31 -6.64 3.68
N GLY A 117 -0.06 -6.86 2.41
CA GLY A 117 0.63 -7.82 1.54
C GLY A 117 0.64 -9.24 2.12
N TYR A 118 -0.39 -9.61 2.90
CA TYR A 118 -0.37 -10.80 3.75
C TYR A 118 -0.06 -12.09 2.97
N ALA A 119 -0.75 -12.29 1.84
CA ALA A 119 -0.64 -13.47 0.99
C ALA A 119 0.68 -13.59 0.20
N ILE A 120 1.56 -12.57 0.20
CA ILE A 120 2.76 -12.52 -0.65
C ILE A 120 3.70 -13.71 -0.48
N THR A 121 3.78 -14.28 0.72
CA THR A 121 4.68 -15.40 1.05
C THR A 121 4.27 -16.71 0.38
N ARG A 122 3.03 -16.76 -0.13
CA ARG A 122 2.48 -17.85 -0.92
C ARG A 122 2.74 -17.68 -2.42
N HIS A 123 3.30 -16.53 -2.81
CA HIS A 123 3.62 -16.15 -4.20
C HIS A 123 5.12 -15.88 -4.37
N PRO A 124 5.99 -16.90 -4.34
CA PRO A 124 7.45 -16.70 -4.31
C PRO A 124 8.00 -15.90 -5.50
N VAL A 125 7.39 -16.03 -6.68
CA VAL A 125 7.78 -15.28 -7.88
C VAL A 125 7.44 -13.79 -7.73
N ILE A 126 6.26 -13.46 -7.19
CA ILE A 126 5.84 -12.07 -6.95
C ILE A 126 6.66 -11.47 -5.81
N MET A 127 6.89 -12.22 -4.72
CA MET A 127 7.75 -11.81 -3.61
C MET A 127 9.17 -11.47 -4.08
N LYS A 128 9.74 -12.26 -4.99
CA LYS A 128 11.03 -11.97 -5.62
C LYS A 128 10.98 -10.64 -6.39
N LYS A 129 9.90 -10.35 -7.11
CA LYS A 129 9.73 -9.07 -7.82
C LYS A 129 9.62 -7.87 -6.88
N PHE A 130 8.97 -8.02 -5.74
CA PHE A 130 8.92 -6.98 -4.70
C PHE A 130 10.33 -6.65 -4.20
N LYS A 131 11.12 -7.69 -3.89
CA LYS A 131 12.51 -7.54 -3.48
C LYS A 131 13.35 -6.85 -4.56
N GLU A 132 13.29 -7.32 -5.80
CA GLU A 132 14.06 -6.75 -6.93
C GLU A 132 13.71 -5.28 -7.18
N LYS A 133 12.43 -4.90 -7.04
CA LYS A 133 11.95 -3.52 -7.26
C LYS A 133 12.05 -2.63 -6.02
N GLY A 134 12.44 -3.18 -4.87
CA GLY A 134 12.46 -2.44 -3.61
C GLY A 134 11.07 -2.02 -3.12
N ILE A 135 10.03 -2.80 -3.41
CA ILE A 135 8.66 -2.53 -2.94
C ILE A 135 8.57 -3.02 -1.49
N ALA A 136 8.28 -2.10 -0.56
CA ALA A 136 8.18 -2.44 0.85
C ALA A 136 6.79 -2.95 1.23
N ILE A 137 6.74 -3.94 2.11
CA ILE A 137 5.50 -4.48 2.68
C ILE A 137 5.27 -3.89 4.07
N GLU A 138 4.13 -3.26 4.27
CA GLU A 138 3.74 -2.65 5.54
C GLU A 138 2.96 -3.70 6.36
N SER A 139 3.67 -4.43 7.21
CA SER A 139 3.09 -5.50 8.03
C SER A 139 2.38 -4.94 9.27
N CYS A 140 1.17 -5.43 9.54
CA CYS A 140 0.30 -4.93 10.62
C CYS A 140 -0.13 -6.06 11.56
N PRO A 141 0.75 -6.60 12.43
CA PRO A 141 0.53 -7.91 13.02
C PRO A 141 -0.68 -8.02 13.95
N ILE A 142 -0.96 -6.98 14.74
CA ILE A 142 -2.15 -6.93 15.62
C ILE A 142 -3.44 -6.91 14.79
N SER A 143 -3.46 -6.11 13.71
CA SER A 143 -4.58 -6.07 12.76
C SER A 143 -4.82 -7.45 12.14
N ASN A 144 -3.76 -8.10 11.66
CA ASN A 144 -3.88 -9.42 11.03
C ASN A 144 -4.32 -10.53 12.00
N GLU A 145 -3.96 -10.43 13.29
CA GLU A 145 -4.45 -11.35 14.32
C GLU A 145 -5.94 -11.13 14.61
N ILE A 146 -6.36 -9.87 14.83
CA ILE A 146 -7.75 -9.52 15.15
C ILE A 146 -8.70 -9.79 13.98
N LEU A 147 -8.24 -9.55 12.75
CA LEU A 147 -9.01 -9.84 11.53
C LEU A 147 -8.98 -11.33 11.14
N GLY A 148 -8.29 -12.18 11.91
CA GLY A 148 -8.33 -13.63 11.73
C GLY A 148 -7.42 -14.19 10.63
N LEU A 149 -6.46 -13.40 10.11
CA LEU A 149 -5.47 -13.87 9.14
C LEU A 149 -4.37 -14.73 9.79
N THR A 150 -4.16 -14.58 11.10
CA THR A 150 -3.32 -15.49 11.88
C THR A 150 -3.95 -15.71 13.25
N PRO A 151 -3.89 -16.94 13.82
CA PRO A 151 -4.40 -17.17 15.17
C PRO A 151 -3.52 -16.55 16.26
N ASN A 152 -2.24 -16.25 15.94
CA ASN A 152 -1.32 -15.55 16.82
C ASN A 152 -0.13 -14.98 16.03
N ILE A 153 0.61 -14.07 16.67
CA ILE A 153 1.83 -13.46 16.10
C ILE A 153 2.89 -14.44 15.60
N ALA A 154 3.01 -15.65 16.15
CA ALA A 154 4.03 -16.62 15.72
C ALA A 154 3.75 -17.20 14.34
N GLY A 155 2.48 -17.19 13.89
CA GLY A 155 2.06 -17.59 12.55
C GLY A 155 2.11 -16.47 11.50
N HIS A 156 2.48 -15.24 11.91
CA HIS A 156 2.47 -14.08 11.02
C HIS A 156 3.51 -14.21 9.89
N HIS A 157 3.26 -13.57 8.74
CA HIS A 157 4.12 -13.72 7.55
C HIS A 157 5.50 -13.02 7.65
N LEU A 158 5.70 -12.17 8.67
CA LEU A 158 6.83 -11.24 8.77
C LEU A 158 8.18 -11.95 8.89
N PRO A 159 8.33 -13.04 9.69
CA PRO A 159 9.57 -13.81 9.72
C PRO A 159 9.99 -14.34 8.33
N ILE A 160 9.03 -14.71 7.46
CA ILE A 160 9.32 -15.17 6.10
C ILE A 160 9.85 -14.02 5.25
N LEU A 161 9.27 -12.82 5.36
CA LEU A 161 9.75 -11.63 4.65
C LEU A 161 11.19 -11.29 5.05
N LEU A 162 11.47 -11.28 6.35
CA LEU A 162 12.80 -11.03 6.90
C LEU A 162 13.82 -12.07 6.43
N ALA A 163 13.48 -13.37 6.50
CA ALA A 163 14.34 -14.45 6.03
C ALA A 163 14.68 -14.36 4.54
N ASN A 164 13.78 -13.78 3.73
CA ASN A 164 13.97 -13.61 2.29
C ASN A 164 14.57 -12.24 1.91
N ASN A 165 14.87 -11.37 2.87
CA ASN A 165 15.31 -9.98 2.66
C ASN A 165 14.34 -9.19 1.75
N VAL A 166 13.04 -9.37 1.97
CA VAL A 166 12.01 -8.52 1.36
C VAL A 166 11.93 -7.22 2.19
N PRO A 167 11.97 -6.03 1.58
CA PRO A 167 11.79 -4.79 2.32
C PRO A 167 10.43 -4.80 3.03
N CYS A 168 10.43 -4.56 4.35
CA CYS A 168 9.19 -4.54 5.13
C CYS A 168 9.29 -3.56 6.31
N THR A 169 8.14 -3.11 6.78
CA THR A 169 7.98 -2.27 7.98
C THR A 169 6.96 -2.88 8.93
N ILE A 170 7.00 -2.45 10.19
CA ILE A 170 6.01 -2.82 11.20
C ILE A 170 5.13 -1.60 11.47
N ASN A 171 3.82 -1.81 11.43
CA ASN A 171 2.81 -0.76 11.55
C ASN A 171 1.69 -1.23 12.50
N SER A 172 0.98 -0.27 13.09
CA SER A 172 -0.15 -0.54 13.98
C SER A 172 -1.50 -0.60 13.25
N ASP A 173 -1.53 -0.22 11.97
CA ASP A 173 -2.76 0.00 11.21
C ASP A 173 -3.73 0.92 11.97
N ASN A 174 -4.78 0.36 12.54
CA ASN A 174 -5.86 1.05 13.25
C ASN A 174 -5.73 0.94 14.78
N ALA A 175 -4.62 1.44 15.35
CA ALA A 175 -4.25 1.23 16.77
C ALA A 175 -5.35 1.51 17.80
N THR A 176 -6.24 2.49 17.54
CA THR A 176 -7.32 2.84 18.47
C THR A 176 -8.47 1.82 18.49
N PHE A 177 -8.62 1.01 17.43
CA PHE A 177 -9.68 0.01 17.32
C PHE A 177 -9.31 -1.34 17.94
N TYR A 178 -8.02 -1.55 18.24
CA TYR A 178 -7.45 -2.80 18.73
C TYR A 178 -6.96 -2.69 20.16
#